data_AF-B4FE12-F1
#
_entry.id   AF-B4FE12-F1
#
_cell.length_a   1.000
_cell.length_b   1.000
_cell.length_c   1.000
_cell.angle_alpha   90.00
_cell.angle_beta   90.00
_cell.angle_gamma   90.00
#
_symmetry.space_group_name_H-M   'P 1'
#
loop_
_entity.id
_entity.type
_entity.pdbx_description
1 polymer ?
#
loop_
_entity_poly.entity_id
_entity_poly.type
_entity_poly.pdbx_seq_one_letter_code
_entity_poly.pdbx_strand_id
1 'polypeptide(L)'
;MYIFPLDEDADLILGEAQSSKTLENSEHNIKPQSFDVSKVDEILKPLAGKTLSYKMFARDTQASRSVGPPTECFMFHSRAAVAKLHSANEDHKGGMVVMCVELVANRFLRKMVRVLVATAIREAAAGAGADALLNLMEATDRRATAPPAPPEGLCLVDVGYEDFDKQRCFIVD
;
A
#
# COMPACT_ATOMS: atom_id res chain seq x y z
N MET A 1 3.09 4.45 -6.78
CA MET A 1 1.93 3.52 -6.82
C MET A 1 2.28 2.23 -6.14
N TYR A 2 1.33 1.59 -5.47
CA TYR A 2 1.45 0.22 -4.97
C TYR A 2 0.37 -0.64 -5.60
N ILE A 3 0.73 -1.79 -6.16
CA ILE A 3 -0.18 -2.75 -6.79
C ILE A 3 -0.25 -3.98 -5.89
N PHE A 4 -1.46 -4.31 -5.46
CA PHE A 4 -1.75 -5.47 -4.61
C PHE A 4 -2.66 -6.43 -5.37
N PRO A 5 -2.26 -7.69 -5.61
CA PRO A 5 -3.11 -8.67 -6.27
C PRO A 5 -4.34 -8.97 -5.41
N LEU A 6 -5.53 -8.93 -6.01
CA LEU A 6 -6.77 -9.37 -5.36
C LEU A 6 -7.05 -10.75 -5.95
N ASP A 7 -6.85 -11.81 -5.16
CA ASP A 7 -7.07 -13.18 -5.63
C ASP A 7 -8.48 -13.34 -6.23
N GLU A 8 -8.55 -13.74 -7.50
CA GLU A 8 -9.74 -14.40 -8.05
C GLU A 8 -9.67 -15.93 -7.88
N ASP A 9 -8.53 -16.51 -7.46
CA ASP A 9 -8.24 -17.95 -7.56
C ASP A 9 -7.67 -18.58 -6.28
N ALA A 10 -8.32 -18.37 -5.13
CA ALA A 10 -8.06 -19.23 -3.97
C ALA A 10 -8.53 -20.70 -4.17
N ASP A 11 -9.27 -20.99 -5.25
CA ASP A 11 -9.89 -22.30 -5.50
C ASP A 11 -9.19 -23.18 -6.56
N LEU A 12 -8.10 -22.75 -7.21
CA LEU A 12 -7.45 -23.54 -8.27
C LEU A 12 -6.13 -24.23 -7.90
N ILE A 13 -5.72 -24.22 -6.62
CA ILE A 13 -4.62 -25.08 -6.14
C ILE A 13 -5.03 -25.85 -4.88
N LEU A 14 -6.14 -26.58 -4.97
CA LEU A 14 -6.36 -27.81 -4.19
C LEU A 14 -6.56 -28.99 -5.16
N GLY A 15 -5.52 -29.28 -5.93
CA GLY A 15 -5.46 -30.40 -6.86
C GLY A 15 -4.18 -31.21 -6.65
N GLU A 16 -4.35 -32.39 -6.06
CA GLU A 16 -3.44 -33.54 -6.03
C GLU A 16 -2.25 -33.51 -5.04
N ALA A 17 -2.44 -34.27 -3.96
CA ALA A 17 -1.37 -34.77 -3.11
C ALA A 17 -0.49 -35.78 -3.86
N GLN A 18 0.83 -35.61 -3.82
CA GLN A 18 1.79 -36.71 -3.61
C GLN A 18 3.23 -36.23 -3.28
N SER A 19 3.63 -36.52 -2.05
CA SER A 19 4.93 -37.01 -1.55
C SER A 19 6.29 -36.37 -1.95
N SER A 20 6.87 -35.67 -0.96
CA SER A 20 8.26 -35.73 -0.48
C SER A 20 9.44 -35.42 -1.44
N LYS A 21 10.03 -34.21 -1.28
CA LYS A 21 11.47 -34.01 -0.98
C LYS A 21 11.75 -32.54 -0.61
N THR A 22 12.49 -32.39 0.48
CA THR A 22 12.99 -31.15 1.10
C THR A 22 13.69 -30.21 0.11
N LEU A 23 13.32 -28.93 0.12
CA LEU A 23 14.21 -27.77 -0.06
C LEU A 23 13.53 -26.52 0.48
N GLU A 24 14.30 -25.77 1.28
CA GLU A 24 13.89 -24.64 2.11
C GLU A 24 13.52 -23.38 1.31
N ASN A 25 12.76 -22.51 1.97
CA ASN A 25 12.50 -21.09 1.68
C ASN A 25 11.55 -20.72 0.53
N SER A 26 10.28 -20.47 0.87
CA SER A 26 9.64 -19.15 0.70
C SER A 26 8.21 -19.17 1.26
N GLU A 27 8.06 -19.00 2.58
CA GLU A 27 6.74 -18.68 3.13
C GLU A 27 6.48 -17.18 2.93
N HIS A 28 5.95 -16.82 1.77
CA HIS A 28 5.15 -15.59 1.62
C HIS A 28 3.70 -16.05 1.46
N ASN A 29 3.23 -16.75 2.49
CA ASN A 29 1.85 -17.21 2.59
C ASN A 29 0.99 -16.03 3.05
N ILE A 30 0.78 -15.07 2.16
CA ILE A 30 -0.23 -14.03 2.36
C ILE A 30 -1.56 -14.77 2.30
N LYS A 31 -2.12 -15.12 3.47
CA LYS A 31 -3.51 -15.61 3.51
C LYS A 31 -4.38 -14.56 2.81
N PRO A 32 -5.31 -14.95 1.93
CA PRO A 32 -6.24 -14.01 1.30
C PRO A 32 -7.03 -13.34 2.43
N GLN A 33 -6.64 -12.12 2.75
CA GLN A 33 -7.30 -11.33 3.76
C GLN A 33 -8.46 -10.67 3.03
N SER A 34 -9.70 -11.06 3.32
CA SER A 34 -10.87 -10.41 2.74
C SER A 34 -10.95 -8.98 3.28
N PHE A 35 -10.66 -7.99 2.45
CA PHE A 35 -10.86 -6.58 2.74
C PHE A 35 -11.56 -5.90 1.57
N ASP A 36 -12.31 -4.85 1.85
CA ASP A 36 -12.96 -4.04 0.83
C ASP A 36 -12.02 -2.91 0.39
N VAL A 37 -11.74 -2.82 -0.92
CA VAL A 37 -10.89 -1.78 -1.50
C VAL A 37 -11.48 -0.38 -1.29
N SER A 38 -12.82 -0.24 -1.30
CA SER A 38 -13.47 1.04 -1.00
C SER A 38 -13.19 1.50 0.42
N LYS A 39 -13.06 0.56 1.36
CA LYS A 39 -12.68 0.85 2.74
C LYS A 39 -11.21 1.24 2.85
N VAL A 40 -10.34 0.62 2.08
CA VAL A 40 -8.92 1.04 1.99
C VAL A 40 -8.82 2.46 1.43
N ASP A 41 -9.61 2.80 0.40
CA ASP A 41 -9.69 4.17 -0.15
C ASP A 41 -10.18 5.16 0.90
N GLU A 42 -11.26 4.84 1.61
CA GLU A 42 -11.83 5.65 2.69
C GLU A 42 -10.80 5.98 3.78
N ILE A 43 -9.96 5.01 4.15
CA ILE A 43 -8.92 5.16 5.18
C ILE A 43 -7.72 5.98 4.67
N LEU A 44 -7.39 5.90 3.37
CA LEU A 44 -6.25 6.62 2.77
C LEU A 44 -6.60 8.05 2.38
N LYS A 45 -7.84 8.31 1.98
CA LYS A 45 -8.30 9.60 1.45
C LYS A 45 -8.06 10.79 2.39
N PRO A 46 -8.23 10.69 3.72
CA PRO A 46 -7.99 11.80 4.65
C PRO A 46 -6.55 12.28 4.72
N LEU A 47 -5.58 11.52 4.20
CA LEU A 47 -4.18 11.94 4.16
C LEU A 47 -3.97 13.11 3.18
N ALA A 48 -4.75 13.15 2.08
CA ALA A 48 -4.56 14.14 1.02
C ALA A 48 -4.85 15.57 1.51
N GLY A 49 -4.05 16.53 1.01
CA GLY A 49 -4.16 17.95 1.32
C GLY A 49 -3.62 18.34 2.71
N LYS A 50 -2.89 17.46 3.39
CA LYS A 50 -2.37 17.71 4.75
C LYS A 50 -0.85 17.57 4.83
N THR A 51 -0.23 18.42 5.65
CA THR A 51 1.10 18.18 6.20
C THR A 51 0.96 17.40 7.50
N LEU A 52 1.51 16.19 7.56
CA LEU A 52 1.39 15.30 8.72
C LEU A 52 2.74 14.68 9.07
N SER A 53 2.92 14.28 10.33
CA SER A 53 4.10 13.52 10.76
C SER A 53 3.92 12.03 10.51
N TYR A 54 4.59 11.50 9.50
CA TYR A 54 4.53 10.08 9.13
C TYR A 54 5.53 9.21 9.89
N LYS A 55 5.98 9.66 11.08
CA LYS A 55 6.98 8.96 11.91
C LYS A 55 6.57 7.51 12.20
N MET A 56 5.28 7.27 12.43
CA MET A 56 4.72 5.96 12.74
C MET A 56 4.74 5.00 11.55
N PHE A 57 4.72 5.56 10.33
CA PHE A 57 4.77 4.82 9.08
C PHE A 57 6.20 4.67 8.52
N ALA A 58 7.19 5.34 9.11
CA ALA A 58 8.58 5.20 8.70
C ALA A 58 9.29 4.01 9.38
N ARG A 59 10.29 3.45 8.70
CA ARG A 59 11.23 2.48 9.28
C ARG A 59 12.65 2.87 8.91
N ASP A 60 13.60 2.47 9.75
CA ASP A 60 15.04 2.61 9.48
C ASP A 60 15.49 4.03 9.11
N THR A 61 14.74 5.05 9.54
CA THR A 61 15.07 6.46 9.33
C THR A 61 15.97 6.90 10.47
N GLN A 62 17.26 7.08 10.20
CA GLN A 62 18.21 7.61 11.17
C GLN A 62 17.96 9.10 11.39
N ALA A 63 17.76 9.51 12.64
CA ALA A 63 17.50 10.91 13.00
C ALA A 63 18.64 11.86 12.58
N SER A 64 19.87 11.35 12.48
CA SER A 64 21.07 12.12 12.12
C SER A 64 21.18 12.55 10.65
N ARG A 65 20.28 12.10 9.76
CA ARG A 65 20.35 12.37 8.31
C ARG A 65 19.29 13.36 7.80
N SER A 66 18.61 14.08 8.68
CA SER A 66 17.49 14.95 8.30
C SER A 66 17.68 16.38 8.82
N VAL A 67 17.31 17.38 8.00
CA VAL A 67 17.21 18.80 8.38
C VAL A 67 15.71 19.16 8.38
N GLY A 68 15.20 19.78 9.46
CA GLY A 68 13.75 20.03 9.69
C GLY A 68 13.08 18.96 10.59
N PRO A 69 11.76 19.06 10.90
CA PRO A 69 11.04 17.96 11.56
C PRO A 69 11.08 16.76 10.61
N PRO A 70 11.88 15.73 10.92
CA PRO A 70 12.41 14.79 9.92
C PRO A 70 11.32 13.94 9.24
N THR A 71 10.13 13.93 9.83
CA THR A 71 9.04 13.01 9.55
C THR A 71 7.81 13.66 8.93
N GLU A 72 7.83 14.97 8.69
CA GLU A 72 6.70 15.66 8.06
C GLU A 72 6.75 15.55 6.53
N CYS A 73 5.60 15.20 5.95
CA CYS A 73 5.40 15.18 4.50
C CYS A 73 4.04 15.82 4.18
N PHE A 74 3.95 16.47 3.02
CA PHE A 74 2.68 16.92 2.46
C PHE A 74 2.20 15.88 1.43
N MET A 75 0.99 15.35 1.63
CA MET A 75 0.37 14.41 0.70
C MET A 75 -0.53 15.18 -0.26
N PHE A 76 -0.16 15.23 -1.54
CA PHE A 76 -0.96 15.86 -2.59
C PHE A 76 -2.17 15.01 -2.96
N HIS A 77 -1.98 13.69 -3.04
CA HIS A 77 -2.99 12.74 -3.47
C HIS A 77 -2.82 11.40 -2.75
N SER A 78 -3.92 10.75 -2.39
CA SER A 78 -3.92 9.48 -1.67
C SER A 78 -5.24 8.76 -1.93
N ARG A 79 -5.23 7.74 -2.79
CA ARG A 79 -6.42 6.98 -3.19
C ARG A 79 -6.11 5.50 -3.42
N ALA A 80 -7.15 4.67 -3.33
CA ALA A 80 -7.12 3.27 -3.72
C ALA A 80 -8.30 2.92 -4.63
N ALA A 81 -8.06 2.07 -5.63
CA ALA A 81 -9.11 1.60 -6.53
C ALA A 81 -8.82 0.20 -7.05
N VAL A 82 -9.87 -0.51 -7.45
CA VAL A 82 -9.76 -1.78 -8.19
C VAL A 82 -9.39 -1.47 -9.64
N ALA A 83 -8.44 -2.22 -10.18
CA ALA A 83 -8.05 -2.16 -11.58
C ALA A 83 -7.88 -3.58 -12.14
N LYS A 84 -7.83 -3.70 -13.47
CA LYS A 84 -7.50 -4.94 -14.19
C LYS A 84 -6.16 -4.77 -14.89
N LEU A 85 -5.20 -5.62 -14.53
CA LEU A 85 -3.89 -5.69 -15.18
C LEU A 85 -3.93 -6.75 -16.28
N HIS A 86 -3.55 -6.35 -17.49
CA HIS A 86 -3.48 -7.26 -18.63
C HIS A 86 -2.02 -7.69 -18.82
N SER A 87 -1.79 -8.99 -19.02
CA SER A 87 -0.48 -9.50 -19.40
C SER A 87 -0.19 -9.09 -20.85
N ALA A 88 1.06 -8.72 -21.13
CA ALA A 88 1.52 -8.36 -22.48
C ALA A 88 1.50 -9.55 -23.46
N ASN A 89 1.37 -10.78 -22.95
CA ASN A 89 1.27 -11.99 -23.78
C ASN A 89 -0.21 -12.31 -24.00
N GLU A 90 -0.73 -11.83 -25.13
CA GLU A 90 -2.07 -12.09 -25.64
C GLU A 90 -2.30 -13.59 -25.81
N ASP A 91 -3.10 -14.19 -24.92
CA ASP A 91 -3.82 -15.46 -25.11
C ASP A 91 -4.65 -15.82 -23.86
N HIS A 92 -4.35 -15.21 -22.71
CA HIS A 92 -5.14 -15.35 -21.49
C HIS A 92 -6.20 -14.24 -21.42
N LYS A 93 -7.46 -14.57 -21.76
CA LYS A 93 -8.62 -13.65 -21.73
C LYS A 93 -8.99 -13.11 -20.34
N GLY A 94 -8.29 -13.51 -19.27
CA GLY A 94 -8.50 -13.04 -17.90
C GLY A 94 -7.38 -12.09 -17.49
N GLY A 95 -7.66 -10.79 -17.39
CA GLY A 95 -6.76 -9.84 -16.72
C GLY A 95 -6.78 -10.08 -15.21
N MET A 96 -5.64 -9.90 -14.54
CA MET A 96 -5.55 -10.01 -13.09
C MET A 96 -6.25 -8.81 -12.43
N VAL A 97 -7.20 -9.07 -11.53
CA VAL A 97 -7.79 -8.02 -10.71
C VAL A 97 -6.82 -7.63 -9.60
N VAL A 98 -6.59 -6.33 -9.46
CA VAL A 98 -5.64 -5.77 -8.50
C VAL A 98 -6.25 -4.58 -7.79
N MET A 99 -5.79 -4.29 -6.59
CA MET A 99 -5.94 -2.98 -5.96
C MET A 99 -4.71 -2.14 -6.29
N CYS A 100 -4.95 -0.96 -6.84
CA CYS A 100 -3.93 0.08 -7.01
C CYS A 100 -4.09 1.11 -5.90
N VAL A 101 -3.00 1.42 -5.22
CA VAL A 101 -2.89 2.54 -4.28
C VAL A 101 -1.99 3.61 -4.88
N GLU A 102 -2.56 4.79 -5.11
CA GLU A 102 -1.85 5.96 -5.61
C GLU A 102 -1.58 6.95 -4.48
N LEU A 103 -0.30 7.18 -4.20
CA LEU A 103 0.15 8.21 -3.27
C LEU A 103 1.06 9.19 -4.02
N VAL A 104 0.77 10.48 -3.93
CA VAL A 104 1.60 11.56 -4.45
C VAL A 104 1.91 12.50 -3.29
N ALA A 105 3.19 12.74 -3.03
CA ALA A 105 3.65 13.57 -1.92
C ALA A 105 4.90 14.36 -2.33
N ASN A 106 5.21 15.42 -1.59
CA ASN A 106 6.44 16.19 -1.79
C ASN A 106 7.70 15.37 -1.49
N ARG A 107 7.60 14.38 -0.61
CA ARG A 107 8.63 13.40 -0.25
C ARG A 107 8.01 12.19 0.43
N PHE A 108 8.74 11.09 0.46
CA PHE A 108 8.39 9.89 1.22
C PHE A 108 9.52 9.51 2.17
N LEU A 109 9.16 9.08 3.39
CA LEU A 109 10.13 8.51 4.33
C LEU A 109 10.49 7.07 3.95
N ARG A 110 11.61 6.56 4.46
CA ARG A 110 12.04 5.18 4.20
C ARG A 110 10.97 4.19 4.67
N LYS A 111 10.54 3.33 3.73
CA LYS A 111 9.44 2.34 3.86
C LYS A 111 8.03 2.93 4.11
N MET A 112 7.86 4.26 4.11
CA MET A 112 6.58 4.93 4.40
C MET A 112 5.39 4.36 3.62
N VAL A 113 5.51 4.32 2.29
CA VAL A 113 4.45 3.85 1.39
C VAL A 113 4.03 2.42 1.74
N ARG A 114 4.99 1.52 1.92
CA ARG A 114 4.74 0.10 2.20
C ARG A 114 4.07 -0.12 3.56
N VAL A 115 4.42 0.69 4.57
CA VAL A 115 3.77 0.61 5.90
C VAL A 115 2.37 1.22 5.85
N LEU A 116 2.17 2.33 5.15
CA LEU A 116 0.85 2.94 4.95
C LEU A 116 -0.12 1.95 4.29
N VAL A 117 0.28 1.34 3.18
CA VAL A 117 -0.53 0.37 2.44
C VAL A 117 -0.91 -0.82 3.31
N ALA A 118 0.08 -1.49 3.94
CA ALA A 118 -0.20 -2.64 4.79
C ALA A 118 -1.09 -2.29 5.99
N THR A 119 -0.91 -1.10 6.57
CA THR A 119 -1.72 -0.67 7.71
C THR A 119 -3.14 -0.34 7.27
N ALA A 120 -3.32 0.35 6.14
CA ALA A 120 -4.65 0.65 5.60
C ALA A 120 -5.43 -0.64 5.29
N ILE A 121 -4.78 -1.65 4.70
CA ILE A 121 -5.38 -2.97 4.49
C ILE A 121 -5.77 -3.63 5.81
N ARG A 122 -4.87 -3.65 6.81
CA ARG A 122 -5.14 -4.23 8.13
C ARG A 122 -6.31 -3.55 8.83
N GLU A 123 -6.37 -2.22 8.79
CA GLU A 123 -7.44 -1.42 9.40
C GLU A 123 -8.77 -1.58 8.66
N ALA A 124 -8.74 -1.63 7.32
CA ALA A 124 -9.92 -1.91 6.50
C ALA A 124 -10.50 -3.31 6.82
N ALA A 125 -9.65 -4.33 6.90
CA ALA A 125 -10.06 -5.69 7.27
C ALA A 125 -10.62 -5.76 8.71
N ALA A 126 -10.20 -4.85 9.59
CA ALA A 126 -10.71 -4.72 10.96
C ALA A 126 -11.98 -3.86 11.06
N GLY A 127 -12.47 -3.29 9.94
CA GLY A 127 -13.65 -2.42 9.92
C GLY A 127 -13.42 -1.04 10.54
N ALA A 128 -12.18 -0.56 10.59
CA ALA A 128 -11.84 0.73 11.17
C ALA A 128 -12.42 1.91 10.36
N GLY A 129 -12.62 3.07 11.00
CA GLY A 129 -13.11 4.28 10.35
C GLY A 129 -12.09 4.97 9.44
N ALA A 130 -12.55 5.93 8.63
CA ALA A 130 -11.71 6.75 7.74
C ALA A 130 -10.50 7.40 8.44
N ASP A 131 -10.65 7.73 9.72
CA ASP A 131 -9.64 8.40 10.55
C ASP A 131 -8.57 7.46 11.12
N ALA A 132 -8.64 6.14 10.84
CA ALA A 132 -7.75 5.13 11.41
C ALA A 132 -6.25 5.49 11.27
N LEU A 133 -5.80 5.90 10.09
CA LEU A 133 -4.40 6.26 9.88
C LEU A 133 -4.01 7.55 10.62
N LEU A 134 -4.91 8.51 10.74
CA LEU A 134 -4.67 9.75 11.48
C LEU A 134 -4.54 9.45 12.98
N ASN A 135 -5.43 8.62 13.53
CA ASN A 135 -5.37 8.19 14.92
C ASN A 135 -4.06 7.44 15.24
N LEU A 136 -3.57 6.62 14.30
CA LEU A 136 -2.30 5.90 14.45
C LEU A 136 -1.06 6.83 14.41
N MET A 137 -1.17 8.06 13.90
CA MET A 137 -0.06 9.02 13.95
C MET A 137 0.23 9.52 15.36
N GLU A 138 -0.79 9.53 16.23
CA GLU A 138 -0.68 9.94 17.64
C GLU A 138 -0.12 8.83 18.55
N ALA A 139 0.00 7.61 18.04
CA ALA A 139 0.55 6.50 18.80
C ALA A 139 2.06 6.69 19.08
N THR A 140 2.51 6.14 20.21
CA THR A 140 3.92 6.22 20.63
C THR A 140 4.72 4.97 20.26
N ASP A 141 4.04 3.86 19.99
CA ASP A 141 4.64 2.57 19.65
C ASP A 141 4.46 2.21 18.17
N ARG A 142 5.57 2.00 17.47
CA ARG A 142 5.58 1.62 16.04
C ARG A 142 4.86 0.31 15.76
N ARG A 143 4.72 -0.57 16.76
CA ARG A 143 3.96 -1.82 16.67
C ARG A 143 2.45 -1.59 16.45
N ALA A 144 1.95 -0.38 16.64
CA ALA A 144 0.58 -0.01 16.30
C ALA A 144 0.30 -0.03 14.78
N THR A 145 1.35 0.05 13.95
CA THR A 145 1.23 -0.03 12.48
C THR A 145 1.63 -1.42 11.98
N ALA A 146 1.11 -1.82 10.82
CA ALA A 146 1.46 -3.10 10.23
C ALA A 146 2.96 -3.18 9.85
N PRO A 147 3.55 -4.38 9.72
CA PRO A 147 4.82 -4.53 9.02
C PRO A 147 4.72 -4.00 7.58
N PRO A 148 5.82 -3.52 6.97
CA PRO A 148 5.79 -3.02 5.60
C PRO A 148 5.27 -4.10 4.63
N ALA A 149 4.34 -3.75 3.75
CA ALA A 149 3.90 -4.61 2.64
C ALA A 149 5.10 -5.11 1.81
N PRO A 150 5.02 -6.22 1.08
CA PRO A 150 6.11 -6.70 0.22
C PRO A 150 6.60 -5.63 -0.79
N PRO A 151 7.89 -5.60 -1.20
CA PRO A 151 8.39 -4.57 -2.10
C PRO A 151 7.92 -4.71 -3.55
N GLU A 152 7.51 -5.90 -3.98
CA GLU A 152 7.24 -6.27 -5.38
C GLU A 152 6.06 -5.47 -5.97
N GLY A 153 5.11 -5.05 -5.13
CA GLY A 153 3.99 -4.21 -5.55
C GLY A 153 4.34 -2.72 -5.70
N LEU A 154 5.49 -2.25 -5.21
CA LEU A 154 5.83 -0.82 -5.17
C LEU A 154 6.49 -0.36 -6.48
N CYS A 155 5.89 0.64 -7.13
CA CYS A 155 6.40 1.26 -8.34
C CYS A 155 6.48 2.80 -8.20
N LEU A 156 7.61 3.38 -8.62
CA LEU A 156 7.72 4.83 -8.86
C LEU A 156 7.21 5.12 -10.26
N VAL A 157 6.12 5.89 -10.36
CA VAL A 157 5.45 6.16 -11.63
C VAL A 157 5.85 7.51 -12.22
N ASP A 158 6.04 8.52 -11.37
CA ASP A 158 6.31 9.90 -11.81
C ASP A 158 7.13 10.67 -10.77
N VAL A 159 7.80 11.74 -11.23
CA VAL A 159 8.54 12.70 -10.41
C VAL A 159 8.23 14.11 -10.91
N GLY A 160 7.66 14.95 -10.04
CA GLY A 160 7.33 16.34 -10.35
C GLY A 160 8.52 17.29 -10.15
N TYR A 161 8.76 18.15 -11.13
CA TYR A 161 9.70 19.28 -11.05
C TYR A 161 8.98 20.65 -11.03
N GLU A 162 7.67 20.64 -11.26
CA GLU A 162 6.78 21.81 -11.25
C GLU A 162 5.75 21.67 -10.13
N ASP A 163 4.83 22.65 -10.02
CA ASP A 163 3.71 22.56 -9.11
C ASP A 163 2.84 21.33 -9.39
N PHE A 164 2.25 20.78 -8.33
CA PHE A 164 1.44 19.58 -8.43
C PHE A 164 0.18 19.81 -9.29
N ASP A 165 0.07 19.05 -10.37
CA ASP A 165 -1.12 19.00 -11.23
C ASP A 165 -1.95 17.73 -10.97
N LYS A 166 -3.19 17.93 -10.53
CA LYS A 166 -4.15 16.84 -10.26
C LYS A 166 -4.50 16.03 -11.51
N GLN A 167 -4.34 16.58 -12.72
CA GLN A 167 -4.63 15.85 -13.96
C GLN A 167 -3.65 14.69 -14.22
N ARG A 168 -2.53 14.66 -13.49
CA ARG A 168 -1.55 13.56 -13.58
C ARG A 168 -1.89 12.36 -12.69
N CYS A 169 -2.90 12.47 -11.83
CA CYS A 169 -3.35 11.36 -10.99
C CYS A 169 -4.18 10.36 -11.80
N PHE A 170 -3.95 9.07 -11.56
CA PHE A 170 -4.65 7.99 -12.25
C PHE A 170 -5.98 7.62 -11.59
N ILE A 171 -6.09 7.79 -10.27
CA ILE A 171 -7.27 7.43 -9.49
C ILE A 171 -8.00 8.72 -9.07
N VAL A 172 -9.11 9.03 -9.71
CA VAL A 172 -9.92 10.23 -9.42
C VAL A 172 -11.21 9.89 -8.66
N ASP A 173 -11.83 10.90 -8.04
CA ASP A 173 -13.13 10.78 -7.36
C ASP A 173 -14.27 10.43 -8.32
#